data_AF-A0A0D2MRP3-F1
#
_entry.id   AF-A0A0D2MRP3-F1
#
_cell.length_a   1.000
_cell.length_b   1.000
_cell.length_c   1.000
_cell.angle_alpha   90.00
_cell.angle_beta   90.00
_cell.angle_gamma   90.00
#
_symmetry.space_group_name_H-M   'P 1'
#
loop_
_entity.id
_entity.type
_entity.pdbx_description
1 polymer ?
#
loop_
_entity_poly.entity_id
_entity_poly.type
_entity_poly.pdbx_seq_one_letter_code
_entity_poly.pdbx_strand_id
1 'polypeptide(L)'
;MLRIASAEIPHFHAPGVAGHPGRLVLGRLKGVPALVLQGRFHYYEGHPMDEVILPIRMAKYLGCHSAIITNAAGGLNPGFSAGDLMIIEVGGGTL
;
A
#
# COMPACT_ATOMS: atom_id res chain seq x y z
N MET A 1 7.86 -16.66 -7.26
CA MET A 1 7.06 -15.49 -6.86
C MET A 1 6.25 -15.08 -8.07
N LEU A 2 4.93 -15.03 -7.96
CA LEU A 2 4.04 -14.64 -9.07
C LEU A 2 3.92 -13.11 -9.09
N ARG A 3 3.98 -12.51 -10.28
CA ARG A 3 3.83 -11.07 -10.50
C ARG A 3 2.76 -10.86 -11.55
N ILE A 4 1.78 -10.02 -11.25
CA ILE A 4 0.64 -9.70 -12.12
C ILE A 4 0.62 -8.19 -12.27
N ALA A 5 0.51 -7.68 -13.49
CA ALA A 5 0.38 -6.23 -13.68
C ALA A 5 -0.99 -5.77 -13.19
N SER A 6 -1.07 -4.60 -12.54
CA SER A 6 -2.35 -4.07 -12.07
C SER A 6 -3.37 -3.93 -13.21
N ALA A 7 -2.92 -3.58 -14.41
CA ALA A 7 -3.78 -3.47 -15.59
C ALA A 7 -4.41 -4.80 -16.07
N GLU A 8 -3.90 -5.95 -15.61
CA GLU A 8 -4.47 -7.28 -15.92
C GLU A 8 -5.52 -7.71 -14.90
N ILE A 9 -5.64 -7.00 -13.77
CA ILE A 9 -6.59 -7.31 -12.71
C ILE A 9 -7.87 -6.52 -12.97
N PRO A 10 -9.04 -7.18 -13.07
CA PRO A 10 -10.31 -6.48 -13.26
C PRO A 10 -10.53 -5.39 -12.20
N HIS A 11 -10.97 -4.22 -12.65
CA HIS A 11 -11.26 -3.03 -11.83
C HIS A 11 -10.04 -2.36 -11.19
N PHE A 12 -8.80 -2.77 -11.53
CA PHE A 12 -7.60 -2.04 -11.15
C PHE A 12 -7.20 -1.04 -12.23
N HIS A 13 -6.54 0.03 -11.80
CA HIS A 13 -5.98 1.05 -12.70
C HIS A 13 -4.51 0.82 -12.97
N ALA A 14 -4.04 1.36 -14.09
CA ALA A 14 -2.60 1.58 -14.26
C ALA A 14 -2.14 2.66 -13.25
N PRO A 15 -0.98 2.50 -12.60
CA PRO A 15 -0.45 3.53 -11.70
C PRO A 15 -0.14 4.82 -12.47
N GLY A 16 -0.62 5.97 -12.00
CA GLY A 16 -0.37 7.28 -12.61
C GLY A 16 0.84 8.01 -12.04
N VAL A 17 1.41 7.52 -10.93
CA VAL A 17 2.44 8.23 -10.15
C VAL A 17 3.83 7.61 -10.35
N ALA A 18 4.84 8.46 -10.57
CA ALA A 18 6.23 8.02 -10.67
C ALA A 18 6.65 7.26 -9.40
N GLY A 19 7.36 6.14 -9.58
CA GLY A 19 7.76 5.25 -8.48
C GLY A 19 6.70 4.22 -8.08
N HIS A 20 5.54 4.17 -8.75
CA HIS A 20 4.52 3.13 -8.56
C HIS A 20 4.53 2.16 -9.76
N PRO A 21 5.15 0.96 -9.63
CA PRO A 21 5.24 0.02 -10.74
C PRO A 21 3.90 -0.60 -11.17
N GLY A 22 2.89 -0.58 -10.28
CA GLY A 22 1.56 -1.12 -10.56
C GLY A 22 1.59 -2.63 -10.73
N ARG A 23 2.05 -3.34 -9.69
CA ARG A 23 2.13 -4.80 -9.73
C ARG A 23 1.59 -5.39 -8.44
N LEU A 24 0.83 -6.47 -8.57
CA LEU A 24 0.53 -7.37 -7.48
C LEU A 24 1.54 -8.50 -7.48
N VAL A 25 2.11 -8.80 -6.31
CA VAL A 25 3.13 -9.83 -6.16
C VAL A 25 2.71 -10.82 -5.09
N LEU A 26 2.63 -12.10 -5.45
CA LEU A 26 2.36 -13.21 -4.53
C LEU A 26 3.64 -14.01 -4.28
N GLY A 27 3.95 -14.24 -3.01
CA GLY A 27 5.15 -14.99 -2.63
C GLY A 27 5.18 -15.34 -1.16
N ARG A 28 6.40 -15.52 -0.65
CA ARG A 28 6.65 -15.72 0.79
C ARG A 28 7.69 -14.71 1.25
N LEU A 29 7.45 -14.09 2.40
CA LEU A 29 8.41 -13.26 3.11
C LEU A 29 8.79 -13.99 4.40
N LYS A 30 10.07 -14.38 4.54
CA LYS A 30 10.56 -15.16 5.69
C LYS A 30 9.69 -16.39 6.01
N GLY A 31 9.22 -17.08 4.97
CA GLY A 31 8.36 -18.26 5.08
C GLY A 31 6.86 -17.96 5.17
N VAL A 32 6.44 -16.74 5.49
CA VAL A 32 5.02 -16.35 5.59
C VAL A 32 4.46 -16.01 4.20
N PRO A 33 3.32 -16.59 3.77
CA PRO A 33 2.65 -16.17 2.54
C PRO A 33 2.34 -14.67 2.55
N ALA A 34 2.68 -13.98 1.47
CA ALA A 34 2.54 -12.54 1.37
C ALA A 34 1.96 -12.13 0.00
N LEU A 35 1.02 -11.18 0.05
CA LEU A 35 0.55 -10.40 -1.09
C LEU A 35 1.12 -9.00 -0.95
N VAL A 36 1.91 -8.57 -1.93
CA VAL A 36 2.56 -7.26 -1.93
C VAL A 36 2.00 -6.45 -3.09
N LEU A 37 1.48 -5.26 -2.79
CA LEU A 37 1.10 -4.26 -3.77
C LEU A 37 2.31 -3.34 -4.02
N GLN A 38 2.94 -3.46 -5.19
CA GLN A 38 4.03 -2.58 -5.61
C GLN A 38 3.44 -1.33 -6.26
N GLY A 39 3.19 -0.34 -5.43
CA GLY A 39 2.40 0.85 -5.76
C GLY A 39 0.99 0.76 -5.18
N ARG A 40 0.33 1.90 -5.13
CA ARG A 40 -1.05 2.10 -4.67
C ARG A 40 -1.74 3.13 -5.55
N PHE A 41 -3.06 3.14 -5.50
CA PHE A 41 -3.89 4.21 -6.07
C PHE A 41 -4.05 5.32 -5.04
N HIS A 42 -4.07 6.56 -5.49
CA HIS A 42 -4.31 7.71 -4.66
C HIS A 42 -5.61 8.38 -5.08
N TYR A 43 -6.31 8.92 -4.09
CA TYR A 43 -7.55 9.64 -4.34
C TYR A 43 -7.34 10.88 -5.23
N TYR A 44 -6.19 11.55 -5.13
CA TYR A 44 -5.88 12.71 -5.97
C TYR A 44 -5.66 12.37 -7.45
N GLU A 45 -5.51 11.09 -7.82
CA GLU A 45 -5.44 10.67 -9.23
C GLU A 45 -6.82 10.72 -9.91
N GLY A 46 -7.90 11.02 -9.17
CA GLY A 46 -9.26 11.18 -9.69
C GLY A 46 -10.13 9.92 -9.59
N HIS A 47 -9.62 8.87 -8.96
CA HIS A 47 -10.37 7.62 -8.75
C HIS A 47 -11.39 7.75 -7.62
N PRO A 48 -12.58 7.15 -7.75
CA PRO A 48 -13.52 7.05 -6.65
C PRO A 48 -12.93 6.19 -5.50
N MET A 49 -13.36 6.48 -4.28
CA MET A 49 -12.73 5.92 -3.07
C MET A 49 -12.86 4.40 -2.98
N ASP A 50 -13.95 3.84 -3.50
CA ASP A 50 -14.19 2.40 -3.58
C ASP A 50 -13.15 1.66 -4.43
N GLU A 51 -12.69 2.26 -5.52
CA GLU A 51 -11.59 1.75 -6.35
C GLU A 51 -10.23 1.92 -5.66
N VAL A 52 -10.01 3.05 -4.98
CA VAL A 52 -8.76 3.30 -4.21
C VAL A 52 -8.54 2.22 -3.15
N ILE A 53 -9.60 1.80 -2.45
CA ILE A 53 -9.51 0.78 -1.38
C ILE A 53 -9.71 -0.66 -1.86
N LEU A 54 -10.06 -0.87 -3.14
CA LEU A 54 -10.34 -2.19 -3.71
C LEU A 54 -9.21 -3.21 -3.48
N PRO A 55 -7.91 -2.86 -3.65
CA PRO A 55 -6.84 -3.82 -3.44
C PRO A 55 -6.80 -4.42 -2.03
N ILE A 56 -7.14 -3.62 -1.01
CA ILE A 56 -7.20 -4.08 0.39
C ILE A 56 -8.40 -5.02 0.60
N ARG A 57 -9.56 -4.70 0.02
CA ARG A 57 -10.74 -5.57 0.08
C ARG A 57 -10.47 -6.91 -0.60
N MET A 58 -9.88 -6.89 -1.79
CA MET A 58 -9.47 -8.10 -2.51
C MET A 58 -8.47 -8.93 -1.69
N ALA A 59 -7.44 -8.30 -1.09
CA ALA A 59 -6.49 -9.02 -0.23
C ALA A 59 -7.19 -9.70 0.96
N LYS A 60 -8.18 -9.05 1.58
CA LYS A 60 -9.01 -9.65 2.63
C LYS A 60 -9.77 -10.88 2.13
N TYR A 61 -10.40 -10.81 0.95
CA TYR A 61 -11.11 -11.95 0.35
C TYR A 61 -10.17 -13.11 -0.03
N LEU A 62 -8.92 -12.82 -0.38
CA LEU A 62 -7.87 -13.82 -0.64
C LEU A 62 -7.27 -14.44 0.63
N GLY A 63 -7.78 -14.08 1.81
CA GLY A 63 -7.37 -14.67 3.09
C GLY A 63 -6.29 -13.91 3.85
N CYS A 64 -5.97 -12.66 3.49
CA CYS A 64 -5.08 -11.84 4.32
C CYS A 64 -5.80 -11.41 5.61
N HIS A 65 -5.14 -11.61 6.75
CA HIS A 65 -5.67 -11.24 8.09
C HIS A 65 -5.00 -10.00 8.68
N SER A 66 -3.86 -9.58 8.10
CA SER A 66 -3.09 -8.43 8.56
C SER A 66 -2.59 -7.66 7.34
N ALA A 67 -2.44 -6.36 7.49
CA ALA A 67 -1.90 -5.47 6.46
C ALA A 67 -0.77 -4.63 7.06
N ILE A 68 0.33 -4.52 6.33
CA ILE A 68 1.40 -3.56 6.60
C ILE A 68 1.23 -2.46 5.56
N ILE A 69 0.96 -1.23 6.01
CA ILE A 69 0.77 -0.08 5.13
C ILE A 69 1.98 0.83 5.27
N THR A 70 2.61 1.16 4.15
CA THR A 70 3.74 2.07 4.08
C THR A 70 3.38 3.28 3.23
N ASN A 71 3.89 4.46 3.59
CA ASN A 71 3.79 5.65 2.75
C ASN A 71 5.06 6.51 2.93
N ALA A 72 5.22 7.49 2.04
CA ALA A 72 6.11 8.62 2.28
C ALA A 72 5.27 9.77 2.84
N ALA A 73 5.78 10.44 3.87
CA ALA A 73 5.14 11.58 4.52
C ALA A 73 6.19 12.66 4.83
N GLY A 74 5.73 13.92 4.86
CA GLY A 74 6.51 15.02 5.44
C GLY A 74 6.39 14.99 6.96
N GLY A 75 7.53 15.00 7.66
CA GLY A 75 7.57 15.06 9.13
C GLY A 75 7.33 16.48 9.62
N LEU A 76 6.34 16.67 10.51
CA LEU A 76 6.08 17.95 11.16
C LEU A 76 6.70 18.05 12.56
N ASN A 77 7.03 16.92 13.20
CA ASN A 77 7.79 16.91 14.43
C ASN A 77 9.24 17.36 14.13
N PRO A 78 9.74 18.45 14.75
CA PRO A 78 11.10 18.95 14.50
C PRO A 78 12.21 17.95 14.84
N GLY A 79 11.92 16.92 15.63
CA GLY A 79 12.86 15.84 15.93
C GLY A 79 13.04 14.82 14.80
N PHE A 80 12.21 14.86 13.75
CA PHE A 80 12.34 13.95 12.61
C PHE A 80 13.33 14.45 11.57
N SER A 81 14.05 13.49 10.99
CA SER A 81 14.97 13.68 9.89
C SER A 81 14.51 12.94 8.63
N ALA A 82 14.95 13.40 7.47
CA ALA A 82 14.67 12.70 6.21
C ALA A 82 15.25 11.27 6.25
N GLY A 83 14.41 10.27 5.98
CA GLY A 83 14.77 8.85 6.03
C GLY A 83 14.36 8.14 7.31
N ASP A 84 13.86 8.85 8.32
CA ASP A 84 13.33 8.24 9.53
C ASP A 84 12.13 7.33 9.25
N LEU A 85 12.06 6.22 9.98
CA LEU A 85 10.88 5.35 10.02
C LEU A 85 10.01 5.73 11.20
N MET A 86 8.75 6.07 10.92
CA MET A 86 7.76 6.42 11.92
C MET A 86 6.67 5.34 11.98
N ILE A 87 6.37 4.85 13.18
CA ILE A 87 5.18 4.02 13.42
C ILE A 87 3.97 4.95 13.46
N ILE A 88 2.92 4.62 12.68
CA ILE A 88 1.65 5.34 12.73
C ILE A 88 0.86 4.81 13.92
N GLU A 89 0.71 5.64 14.95
CA GLU A 89 -0.13 5.40 16.11
C GLU A 89 -1.28 6.41 16.13
N VAL A 90 -2.50 5.93 16.38
CA VAL A 90 -3.71 6.77 16.46
C VAL A 90 -4.32 6.57 17.84
N GLY A 91 -3.99 7.48 18.77
CA GLY A 91 -4.54 7.50 20.14
C GLY A 91 -3.56 7.00 21.20
N GLY A 92 -2.85 7.95 21.80
CA GLY A 92 -1.87 7.75 22.86
C GLY A 92 -1.05 9.03 23.02
N GLY A 93 -1.62 10.04 23.68
CA GLY A 93 -0.90 11.29 23.92
C GLY A 93 0.37 11.03 24.74
N THR A 94 1.51 11.33 24.14
CA THR A 94 2.54 12.25 24.65
C THR A 94 3.55 12.49 23.53
N LEU A 95 3.29 13.53 22.73
CA LEU A 95 4.36 14.48 22.41
C LEU A 95 4.47 15.44 23.61
#